data_AF-A0AAD1YNL0-F1
#
_entry.id   AF-A0AAD1YNL0-F1
#
_cell.length_a   1.000
_cell.length_b   1.000
_cell.length_c   1.000
_cell.angle_alpha   90.00
_cell.angle_beta   90.00
_cell.angle_gamma   90.00
#
_symmetry.space_group_name_H-M   'P 1'
#
loop_
_entity.id
_entity.type
_entity.pdbx_description
1 polymer ?
#
loop_
_entity_poly.entity_id
_entity_poly.type
_entity_poly.pdbx_seq_one_letter_code
_entity_poly.pdbx_strand_id
1 'polypeptide(L)'
;MGWTHESGPSYAVVAQVVVGQEENRGRMGVMVRSGNRCNSVNLKDWTEQNPCVIGDKVLQKWGPSLPFLFKVLSVAKPLSTLAHPHKLLAEVLHKQQPDIYKDDNHKPEIALALTEFEALCGFIRRGKG
;
A
#
# COMPACT_ATOMS: atom_id res chain seq x y z
N MET A 1 -5.36 -17.74 -13.34
CA MET A 1 -4.71 -16.41 -13.47
C MET A 1 -5.18 -15.58 -12.29
N GLY A 2 -4.31 -15.37 -11.28
CA GLY A 2 -4.65 -14.64 -10.07
C GLY A 2 -4.37 -13.15 -10.26
N TRP A 3 -5.41 -12.32 -10.20
CA TRP A 3 -5.36 -10.90 -10.58
C TRP A 3 -4.95 -9.94 -9.46
N THR A 4 -4.56 -10.48 -8.30
CA THR A 4 -4.00 -9.71 -7.18
C THR A 4 -2.85 -10.52 -6.60
N HIS A 5 -1.62 -10.09 -6.84
CA HIS A 5 -0.53 -10.52 -5.98
C HIS A 5 -0.74 -9.78 -4.67
N GLU A 6 -1.24 -10.48 -3.64
CA GLU A 6 -1.33 -9.94 -2.29
C GLU A 6 0.01 -9.27 -1.98
N SER A 7 -0.04 -7.99 -1.64
CA SER A 7 1.08 -7.36 -0.98
C SER A 7 1.28 -8.08 0.35
N GLY A 8 2.51 -8.52 0.60
CA GLY A 8 2.88 -8.97 1.94
C GLY A 8 2.51 -7.90 2.98
N PRO A 9 2.34 -8.30 4.25
CA PRO A 9 1.85 -7.41 5.29
C PRO A 9 2.74 -6.15 5.40
N SER A 10 2.09 -4.99 5.47
CA SER A 10 2.75 -3.70 5.72
C SER A 10 2.56 -3.33 7.19
N TYR A 11 3.62 -2.84 7.84
CA TYR A 11 3.63 -2.56 9.26
C TYR A 11 3.97 -1.10 9.56
N ALA A 12 3.30 -0.52 10.56
CA ALA A 12 3.68 0.73 11.20
C ALA A 12 4.58 0.42 12.41
N VAL A 13 5.73 1.07 12.49
CA VAL A 13 6.60 1.05 13.68
C VAL A 13 6.23 2.24 14.55
N VAL A 14 5.48 1.98 15.63
CA VAL A 14 5.06 3.02 16.56
C VAL A 14 6.09 3.12 17.68
N ALA A 15 6.76 4.27 17.79
CA ALA A 15 7.58 4.57 18.95
C ALA A 15 6.67 5.00 20.12
N GLN A 16 6.67 4.23 21.21
CA GLN A 16 5.99 4.64 22.44
C GLN A 16 6.91 5.52 23.29
N VAL A 17 6.51 6.78 23.50
CA VAL A 17 7.12 7.65 24.50
C VAL A 17 6.37 7.47 25.82
N VAL A 18 7.06 6.97 26.85
CA VAL A 18 6.51 6.89 28.20
C VAL A 18 7.03 8.08 28.98
N VAL A 19 6.11 8.92 29.46
CA VAL A 19 6.42 10.02 30.39
C VAL A 19 6.14 9.52 31.81
N GLY A 20 7.17 9.45 32.64
CA GLY A 20 7.08 9.03 34.03
C GLY A 20 7.69 10.06 34.97
N GLN A 21 7.19 10.08 36.21
CA GLN A 21 7.81 10.81 37.32
C GLN A 21 8.70 9.82 38.10
N GLU A 22 9.96 10.19 38.34
CA GLU A 22 10.86 9.43 39.21
C GLU A 22 11.36 10.38 40.31
N GLU A 23 11.12 10.01 41.57
CA GLU A 23 11.62 10.76 42.72
C GLU A 23 13.03 10.27 43.06
N ASN A 24 14.03 11.13 42.89
CA ASN A 24 15.39 10.82 43.32
C ASN A 24 15.93 11.96 44.19
N ARG A 25 16.14 11.66 45.49
CA ARG A 25 16.64 12.61 46.51
C ARG A 25 15.92 13.97 46.53
N GLY A 26 14.58 13.95 46.53
CA GLY A 26 13.76 15.17 46.71
C GLY A 26 13.72 16.13 45.52
N ARG A 27 14.25 15.75 44.35
CA ARG A 27 14.08 16.50 43.09
C ARG A 27 13.07 15.77 42.19
N MET A 28 11.97 16.45 41.89
CA MET A 28 11.00 15.99 40.91
C MET A 28 11.57 16.18 39.49
N GLY A 29 11.84 15.09 38.78
CA GLY A 29 12.30 15.12 37.39
C GLY A 29 11.27 14.48 36.45
N VAL A 30 11.07 15.07 35.26
CA VAL A 30 10.34 14.42 34.17
C VAL A 30 11.34 13.53 33.43
N MET A 31 11.15 12.21 33.50
CA MET A 31 11.94 11.26 32.71
C MET A 31 11.17 10.95 31.43
N VAL A 32 11.77 11.27 30.28
CA VAL A 32 11.29 10.81 28.98
C VAL A 32 12.05 9.53 28.64
N ARG A 33 11.40 8.36 28.77
CA ARG A 33 11.98 7.09 28.31
C ARG A 33 11.39 6.77 26.94
N SER A 34 12.25 6.66 25.93
CA SER A 34 11.90 5.98 24.68
C SER A 34 11.75 4.49 24.99
N GLY A 35 10.52 3.99 25.01
CA GLY A 35 10.28 2.58 25.27
C GLY A 35 10.75 1.74 24.08
N ASN A 36 11.68 0.81 24.31
CA ASN A 36 12.17 -0.15 23.30
C ASN A 36 11.12 -1.20 22.84
N ARG A 37 9.82 -0.98 23.07
CA ARG A 37 8.76 -1.86 22.58
C ARG A 37 8.34 -1.40 21.19
N CYS A 38 9.03 -1.88 20.16
CA CYS A 38 8.51 -1.82 18.80
C CYS A 38 7.38 -2.86 18.64
N ASN A 39 6.17 -2.51 19.08
CA ASN A 39 5.01 -3.29 18.64
C ASN A 39 4.76 -2.93 17.18
N SER A 40 5.11 -3.84 16.27
CA SER A 40 4.73 -3.73 14.87
C SER A 40 3.21 -3.86 14.77
N VAL A 41 2.53 -2.79 14.38
CA VAL A 41 1.08 -2.80 14.14
C VAL A 41 0.86 -2.92 12.64
N ASN A 42 -0.18 -3.62 12.19
CA ASN A 42 -0.54 -3.62 10.78
C ASN A 42 -0.83 -2.17 10.33
N LEU A 43 -0.22 -1.73 9.23
CA LEU A 43 -0.34 -0.36 8.74
C LEU A 43 -1.79 0.01 8.44
N LYS A 44 -2.58 -0.92 7.88
CA LYS A 44 -4.01 -0.71 7.58
C LYS A 44 -4.79 -0.40 8.86
N ASP A 45 -4.65 -1.25 9.87
CA ASP A 45 -5.36 -1.08 11.14
C ASP A 45 -4.93 0.21 11.84
N TRP A 46 -3.65 0.57 11.74
CA TRP A 46 -3.12 1.82 12.30
C TRP A 46 -3.67 3.06 11.58
N THR A 47 -3.77 3.05 10.25
CA THR A 47 -4.37 4.17 9.49
C THR A 47 -5.87 4.32 9.75
N GLU A 48 -6.58 3.21 9.99
CA GLU A 48 -8.00 3.24 10.39
C GLU A 48 -8.21 3.87 11.76
N GLN A 49 -7.29 3.65 12.69
CA GLN A 49 -7.32 4.27 14.03
C GLN A 49 -6.82 5.73 14.03
N ASN A 50 -6.05 6.14 13.01
CA ASN A 50 -5.43 7.45 12.91
C ASN A 50 -5.73 8.12 11.55
N PRO A 51 -7.00 8.35 11.18
CA PRO A 51 -7.37 8.77 9.82
C PRO A 51 -6.85 10.16 9.42
N CYS A 52 -6.40 10.98 10.38
CA CYS A 52 -5.82 12.30 10.07
C CYS A 52 -4.47 12.21 9.33
N VAL A 53 -3.76 11.08 9.40
CA VAL A 53 -2.40 10.93 8.83
C VAL A 53 -2.37 10.79 7.32
N ILE A 54 -3.49 10.40 6.70
CA ILE A 54 -3.60 10.23 5.24
C ILE A 54 -4.02 11.54 4.52
N GLY A 55 -4.44 12.55 5.29
CA GLY A 55 -4.89 13.85 4.80
C GLY A 55 -6.35 13.87 4.32
N ASP A 56 -7.01 15.02 4.52
CA ASP A 56 -8.45 15.19 4.33
C ASP A 56 -8.95 14.81 2.94
N LYS A 57 -8.21 15.19 1.89
CA LYS A 57 -8.59 14.91 0.50
C LYS A 57 -8.63 13.41 0.20
N VAL A 58 -7.69 12.65 0.77
CA VAL A 58 -7.64 11.21 0.59
C VAL A 58 -8.76 10.55 1.39
N LEU A 59 -8.90 10.96 2.67
CA LEU A 59 -9.94 10.46 3.56
C LEU A 59 -11.35 10.65 2.99
N GLN A 60 -11.64 11.82 2.44
CA GLN A 60 -12.96 12.13 1.85
C GLN A 60 -13.28 11.24 0.64
N LYS A 61 -12.28 10.84 -0.15
CA LYS A 61 -12.50 10.15 -1.42
C LYS A 61 -12.34 8.63 -1.34
N TRP A 62 -11.44 8.13 -0.50
CA TRP A 62 -11.11 6.71 -0.38
C TRP A 62 -11.24 6.15 1.05
N GLY A 63 -11.66 6.97 2.00
CA GLY A 63 -11.75 6.57 3.40
C GLY A 63 -10.36 6.43 4.04
N PRO A 64 -10.25 5.71 5.16
CA PRO A 64 -9.00 5.58 5.91
C PRO A 64 -7.93 4.69 5.23
N SER A 65 -8.23 4.13 4.06
CA SER A 65 -7.35 3.23 3.32
C SER A 65 -6.44 3.99 2.35
N LEU A 66 -5.19 3.53 2.20
CA LEU A 66 -4.29 4.05 1.19
C LEU A 66 -4.78 3.67 -0.22
N PRO A 67 -4.95 4.63 -1.15
CA PRO A 67 -5.51 4.37 -2.48
C PRO A 67 -4.47 3.84 -3.48
N PHE A 68 -3.33 3.35 -3.01
CA PHE A 68 -2.25 2.84 -3.85
C PHE A 68 -1.50 1.71 -3.14
N LEU A 69 -0.81 0.91 -3.95
CA LEU A 69 0.14 -0.08 -3.49
C LEU A 69 1.50 0.20 -4.13
N PHE A 70 2.51 0.44 -3.30
CA PHE A 70 3.87 0.67 -3.74
C PHE A 70 4.67 -0.63 -3.72
N LYS A 71 5.46 -0.88 -4.77
CA LYS A 71 6.32 -2.07 -4.87
C LYS A 71 7.68 -1.70 -5.45
N VAL A 72 8.72 -2.36 -4.96
CA VAL A 72 10.01 -2.48 -5.63
C VAL A 72 10.06 -3.89 -6.21
N LEU A 73 10.31 -3.99 -7.51
CA LEU A 73 10.35 -5.27 -8.22
C LEU A 73 11.79 -5.58 -8.64
N SER A 74 12.27 -6.77 -8.27
CA SER A 74 13.53 -7.32 -8.74
C SER A 74 13.22 -8.51 -9.65
N VAL A 75 13.17 -8.28 -10.96
CA VAL A 75 12.65 -9.24 -11.94
C VAL A 75 13.80 -9.96 -12.64
N ALA A 76 13.99 -11.24 -12.34
CA ALA A 76 15.04 -12.07 -12.96
C ALA A 76 14.56 -12.88 -14.18
N LYS A 77 13.24 -13.03 -14.35
CA LYS A 77 12.61 -13.73 -15.47
C LYS A 77 11.40 -12.93 -15.96
N PRO A 78 11.05 -12.99 -17.26
CA PRO A 78 9.87 -12.30 -17.78
C PRO A 78 8.60 -12.67 -17.01
N LEU A 79 7.79 -11.66 -16.69
CA LEU A 79 6.47 -11.84 -16.10
C LEU A 79 5.44 -12.13 -17.20
N SER A 80 4.30 -12.70 -16.81
CA SER A 80 3.17 -12.88 -17.72
C SER A 80 2.69 -11.54 -18.27
N THR A 81 2.21 -11.53 -19.51
CA THR A 81 1.50 -10.36 -20.05
C THR A 81 0.19 -10.17 -19.30
N LEU A 82 -0.10 -8.94 -18.93
CA LEU A 82 -1.29 -8.57 -18.17
C LEU A 82 -2.04 -7.47 -18.91
N ALA A 83 -3.36 -7.46 -18.73
CA ALA A 83 -4.24 -6.36 -19.12
C ALA A 83 -5.24 -6.15 -17.98
N HIS A 84 -5.44 -4.90 -17.58
CA HIS A 84 -6.38 -4.55 -16.53
C HIS A 84 -7.69 -4.01 -17.13
N PRO A 85 -8.85 -4.50 -16.68
CA PRO A 85 -10.11 -3.91 -17.09
C PRO A 85 -10.22 -2.46 -16.59
N HIS A 86 -10.94 -1.64 -17.34
CA HIS A 86 -11.41 -0.34 -16.85
C HIS A 86 -12.52 -0.53 -15.80
N LYS A 87 -12.86 0.53 -15.06
CA LYS A 87 -13.70 0.44 -13.84
C LYS A 87 -15.04 -0.26 -14.07
N LEU A 88 -15.79 0.16 -15.09
CA LEU A 88 -17.09 -0.44 -15.42
C LEU A 88 -17.00 -1.94 -15.71
N LEU A 89 -15.98 -2.37 -16.44
CA LEU A 89 -15.78 -3.78 -16.74
C LEU A 89 -15.32 -4.57 -15.50
N ALA A 90 -14.50 -3.97 -14.63
CA ALA A 90 -14.09 -4.60 -13.37
C ALA A 90 -15.30 -4.90 -12.47
N GLU A 91 -16.26 -3.97 -12.36
CA GLU A 91 -17.51 -4.18 -11.61
C GLU A 91 -18.34 -5.35 -12.15
N VAL A 92 -18.49 -5.43 -13.47
CA VAL A 92 -19.22 -6.53 -14.13
C VAL A 92 -18.52 -7.87 -13.89
N LEU A 93 -17.20 -7.91 -14.08
CA LEU A 93 -16.41 -9.13 -13.95
C LEU A 93 -16.33 -9.63 -12.51
N HIS A 94 -16.19 -8.72 -11.53
CA HIS A 94 -16.24 -9.06 -10.11
C HIS A 94 -17.58 -9.69 -9.73
N LYS A 95 -18.69 -9.13 -10.21
CA LYS A 95 -20.03 -9.66 -9.94
C LYS A 95 -20.27 -11.03 -10.59
N GLN A 96 -19.74 -11.26 -11.80
CA GLN A 96 -19.94 -12.51 -12.54
C GLN A 96 -19.01 -13.64 -12.09
N GLN A 97 -17.76 -13.31 -11.75
CA GLN A 97 -16.68 -14.27 -11.48
C GLN A 97 -15.83 -13.78 -10.29
N PRO A 98 -16.41 -13.67 -9.08
CA PRO A 98 -15.72 -13.11 -7.90
C PRO A 98 -14.50 -13.90 -7.47
N ASP A 99 -14.44 -15.20 -7.80
CA ASP A 99 -13.28 -16.04 -7.50
C ASP A 99 -12.06 -15.69 -8.37
N ILE A 100 -12.27 -15.12 -9.55
CA ILE A 100 -11.21 -14.74 -10.50
C ILE A 100 -10.88 -13.25 -10.37
N TYR A 101 -11.91 -12.40 -10.32
CA TYR A 101 -11.79 -10.96 -10.16
C TYR A 101 -12.12 -10.60 -8.72
N LYS A 102 -11.09 -10.37 -7.91
CA LYS A 102 -11.21 -10.28 -6.45
C LYS A 102 -11.83 -8.99 -5.94
N ASP A 103 -11.84 -7.94 -6.75
CA ASP A 103 -12.45 -6.66 -6.46
C ASP A 103 -13.05 -6.03 -7.72
N ASP A 104 -13.84 -4.99 -7.51
CA ASP A 104 -14.56 -4.26 -8.57
C ASP A 104 -13.76 -3.10 -9.17
N ASN A 105 -12.46 -2.99 -8.89
CA ASN A 105 -11.69 -1.79 -9.18
C ASN A 105 -10.84 -1.91 -10.45
N HIS A 106 -10.63 -0.77 -11.10
CA HIS A 106 -9.60 -0.65 -12.12
C HIS A 106 -8.23 -0.58 -11.46
N LYS A 107 -7.20 -1.06 -12.16
CA LYS A 107 -5.83 -1.12 -11.64
C LYS A 107 -4.87 -0.34 -12.54
N PRO A 108 -4.85 1.00 -12.43
CA PRO A 108 -3.85 1.81 -13.12
C PRO A 108 -2.48 1.55 -12.49
N GLU A 109 -1.47 1.32 -13.33
CA GLU A 109 -0.10 1.05 -12.89
C GLU A 109 0.88 2.04 -13.54
N ILE A 110 1.93 2.38 -12.80
CA ILE A 110 3.08 3.16 -13.29
C ILE A 110 4.35 2.42 -12.88
N ALA A 111 5.32 2.33 -13.79
CA ALA A 111 6.62 1.74 -13.54
C ALA A 111 7.71 2.80 -13.69
N LEU A 112 8.64 2.84 -12.73
CA LEU A 112 9.85 3.65 -12.78
C LEU A 112 11.06 2.72 -12.75
N ALA A 113 11.91 2.82 -13.76
CA ALA A 113 13.12 2.00 -13.86
C ALA A 113 14.19 2.51 -12.89
N LEU A 114 14.61 1.67 -11.94
CA LEU A 114 15.74 1.93 -11.03
C LEU A 114 17.08 1.44 -11.60
N THR A 115 17.01 0.48 -12.53
CA THR A 115 18.12 -0.09 -13.31
C THR A 115 17.68 -0.18 -14.77
N GLU A 116 18.54 -0.68 -15.66
CA GLU A 116 18.10 -1.05 -17.01
C GLU A 116 16.88 -1.99 -16.94
N PHE A 117 15.89 -1.71 -17.81
CA PHE A 117 14.57 -2.33 -17.75
C PHE A 117 13.97 -2.45 -19.14
N GLU A 118 13.42 -3.63 -19.43
CA GLU A 118 12.72 -3.93 -20.68
C GLU A 118 11.25 -4.24 -20.38
N ALA A 119 10.34 -3.76 -21.23
CA ALA A 119 8.91 -4.02 -21.11
C ALA A 119 8.20 -4.12 -22.45
N LEU A 120 7.16 -4.94 -22.48
CA LEU A 120 6.13 -4.91 -23.52
C LEU A 120 5.01 -3.98 -23.07
N CYS A 121 4.75 -2.92 -23.83
CA CYS A 121 3.70 -1.94 -23.50
C CYS A 121 2.91 -1.55 -24.75
N GLY A 122 1.65 -1.98 -24.79
CA GLY A 122 0.73 -1.65 -25.88
C GLY A 122 1.03 -2.36 -27.20
N PHE A 123 0.19 -2.08 -28.18
CA PHE A 123 0.36 -2.59 -29.55
C PHE A 123 1.26 -1.66 -30.36
N ILE A 124 2.03 -2.25 -31.27
CA ILE A 124 2.74 -1.48 -32.30
C ILE A 124 1.73 -0.86 -33.28
N ARG A 125 2.04 0.34 -33.79
CA ARG A 125 1.25 0.93 -34.88
C ARG A 125 1.56 0.21 -36.19
N ARG A 126 0.55 -0.28 -36.90
CA ARG A 126 0.74 -0.73 -38.29
C ARG A 126 1.19 0.46 -39.16
N GLY A 127 2.28 0.26 -39.92
CA GLY A 127 2.67 1.19 -40.98
C GLY A 127 1.54 1.35 -42.00
N LYS A 128 1.32 2.56 -42.50
CA LYS A 128 0.43 2.77 -43.66
C LYS A 128 1.18 2.22 -44.87
N GLY A 129 0.67 1.15 -45.46
CA GLY A 129 1.08 0.70 -46.81
C GLY A 129 0.37 1.50 -47.88
#